data_AF-A0A7C1UFC1-F1
#
_entry.id   AF-A0A7C1UFC1-F1
#
_cell.length_a   1.000
_cell.length_b   1.000
_cell.length_c   1.000
_cell.angle_alpha   90.00
_cell.angle_beta   90.00
_cell.angle_gamma   90.00
#
_symmetry.space_group_name_H-M   'P 1'
#
loop_
_entity.id
_entity.type
_entity.pdbx_description
1 polymer ?
#
loop_
_entity_poly.entity_id
_entity_poly.type
_entity_poly.pdbx_seq_one_letter_code
_entity_poly.pdbx_strand_id
1 'polypeptide(L)'
;MGPDDRGLSRHPVLRLFVALVTVNAVLGIWALLAGDFGRTQGRVLGTSLFVTAAMIGVLVNVVPTRRRVMWPLPPVSAALLVVAFALYIVFVWVTGVSESWVKLATSGLILGVAGSLVGLLGLVPLRTEHRRLEQVDDVLIGLLAATVIYMMWSEGGGGEVLGRILGVEAVLVAAITLVIPVVSHYLPPEVPSPGEGAGATGARTSIRYCPACGAVLDHPVEPGVAAHCDSCGLRFEVRVA
;
A
#
# COMPACT_ATOMS: atom_id res chain seq x y z
N MET A 1 -30.39 -0.42 20.70
CA MET A 1 -29.41 0.65 20.43
C MET A 1 -28.13 0.23 21.14
N GLY A 2 -27.24 -0.45 20.41
CA GLY A 2 -26.20 -1.32 20.97
C GLY A 2 -24.89 -0.59 21.34
N PRO A 3 -24.11 -1.13 22.27
CA PRO A 3 -22.95 -0.48 22.90
C PRO A 3 -21.65 -0.49 22.07
N ASP A 4 -21.71 -0.42 20.74
CA ASP A 4 -20.52 -0.47 19.85
C ASP A 4 -20.12 0.87 19.18
N ASP A 5 -20.85 1.96 19.40
CA ASP A 5 -20.56 3.26 18.75
C ASP A 5 -19.32 3.98 19.32
N ARG A 6 -18.66 3.43 20.34
CA ARG A 6 -17.52 4.08 21.03
C ARG A 6 -16.19 3.94 20.29
N GLY A 7 -16.07 3.03 19.33
CA GLY A 7 -14.86 2.88 18.49
C GLY A 7 -14.76 3.91 17.36
N LEU A 8 -15.90 4.24 16.74
CA LEU A 8 -15.95 5.11 15.56
C LEU A 8 -15.69 6.60 15.89
N SER A 9 -15.93 7.02 17.14
CA SER A 9 -15.78 8.41 17.57
C SER A 9 -14.32 8.89 17.68
N ARG A 10 -13.33 8.00 17.78
CA ARG A 10 -11.93 8.41 18.01
C ARG A 10 -11.13 8.74 16.76
N HIS A 11 -11.63 8.41 15.57
CA HIS A 11 -10.90 8.62 14.32
C HIS A 11 -11.72 9.46 13.33
N PRO A 12 -11.60 10.81 13.36
CA PRO A 12 -12.36 11.71 12.48
C PRO A 12 -12.12 11.41 10.99
N VAL A 13 -10.93 10.92 10.64
CA VAL A 13 -10.56 10.51 9.28
C VAL A 13 -11.39 9.30 8.81
N LEU A 14 -11.62 8.32 9.68
CA LEU A 14 -12.42 7.13 9.34
C LEU A 14 -13.88 7.52 9.12
N ARG A 15 -14.43 8.42 9.94
CA ARG A 15 -15.80 8.94 9.77
C ARG A 15 -15.94 9.72 8.46
N LEU A 16 -14.97 10.57 8.14
CA LEU A 16 -14.94 11.29 6.88
C LEU A 16 -14.90 10.32 5.69
N PHE A 17 -14.04 9.30 5.76
CA PHE A 17 -13.93 8.26 4.74
C PHE A 17 -15.26 7.52 4.50
N VAL A 18 -15.87 6.99 5.57
CA VAL A 18 -17.16 6.28 5.47
C VAL A 18 -18.23 7.21 4.90
N ALA A 19 -18.31 8.46 5.35
CA ALA A 19 -19.26 9.44 4.83
C ALA A 19 -19.08 9.69 3.34
N LEU A 20 -17.83 9.87 2.86
CA LEU A 20 -17.54 10.07 1.44
C LEU A 20 -17.90 8.84 0.59
N VAL A 21 -17.60 7.64 1.07
CA VAL A 21 -17.96 6.39 0.37
C VAL A 21 -19.48 6.25 0.27
N THR A 22 -20.22 6.53 1.35
CA THR A 22 -21.69 6.49 1.34
C THR A 22 -22.27 7.52 0.38
N VAL A 23 -21.74 8.75 0.38
CA VAL A 23 -22.18 9.82 -0.54
C VAL A 23 -21.92 9.41 -1.99
N ASN A 24 -20.74 8.87 -2.31
CA ASN A 24 -20.43 8.37 -3.65
C ASN A 24 -21.36 7.25 -4.10
N ALA A 25 -21.68 6.30 -3.21
CA ALA A 25 -22.61 5.22 -3.51
C ALA A 25 -24.01 5.76 -3.81
N VAL A 26 -24.52 6.69 -3.00
CA VAL A 26 -25.82 7.33 -3.20
C VAL A 26 -25.84 8.11 -4.52
N LEU A 27 -24.79 8.89 -4.81
CA LEU A 27 -24.66 9.64 -6.06
C LEU A 27 -24.59 8.71 -7.29
N GLY A 28 -23.86 7.60 -7.19
CA GLY A 28 -23.78 6.59 -8.25
C GLY A 28 -25.12 5.93 -8.53
N ILE A 29 -25.84 5.51 -7.49
CA ILE A 29 -27.18 4.92 -7.61
C ILE A 29 -28.18 5.93 -8.19
N TRP A 30 -28.18 7.17 -7.67
CA TRP A 30 -29.03 8.24 -8.19
C TRP A 30 -28.75 8.53 -9.65
N ALA A 31 -27.48 8.51 -10.07
CA ALA A 31 -27.11 8.72 -11.45
C ALA A 31 -27.58 7.62 -12.40
N LEU A 32 -27.52 6.36 -11.98
CA LEU A 32 -28.08 5.24 -12.77
C LEU A 32 -29.61 5.32 -12.91
N LEU A 33 -30.31 5.88 -11.93
CA LEU A 33 -31.78 5.98 -11.92
C LEU A 33 -32.33 7.21 -12.65
N ALA A 34 -31.56 8.29 -12.78
CA ALA A 34 -32.05 9.57 -13.29
C ALA A 34 -32.29 9.63 -14.81
N GLY A 35 -31.89 8.61 -15.59
CA GLY A 35 -32.23 8.45 -17.01
C GLY A 35 -31.51 9.40 -17.99
N ASP A 36 -31.25 10.66 -17.59
CA ASP A 36 -30.51 11.65 -18.38
C ASP A 36 -29.14 11.96 -17.76
N PHE A 37 -28.12 11.22 -18.18
CA PHE A 37 -26.74 11.47 -17.78
C PHE A 37 -26.21 12.76 -18.42
N GLY A 38 -26.47 13.89 -17.77
CA GLY A 38 -25.93 15.18 -18.19
C GLY A 38 -24.42 15.29 -17.95
N ARG A 39 -23.74 16.13 -18.75
CA ARG A 39 -22.29 16.43 -18.61
C ARG A 39 -21.92 16.87 -17.19
N THR A 40 -22.78 17.63 -16.52
CA THR A 40 -22.54 18.13 -15.16
C THR A 40 -22.58 17.01 -14.11
N GLN A 41 -23.51 16.06 -14.24
CA GLN A 41 -23.66 14.95 -13.31
C GLN A 41 -22.46 14.00 -13.37
N GLY A 42 -22.01 13.68 -14.59
CA GLY A 42 -20.78 12.90 -14.79
C GLY A 42 -19.55 13.57 -14.17
N ARG A 43 -19.46 14.91 -14.23
CA ARG A 43 -18.35 15.65 -13.62
C ARG A 43 -18.35 15.56 -12.10
N VAL A 44 -19.50 15.77 -11.47
CA VAL A 44 -19.64 15.66 -10.00
C VAL A 44 -19.34 14.25 -9.53
N LEU A 45 -19.85 13.23 -10.24
CA LEU A 45 -19.58 11.84 -9.91
C LEU A 45 -18.08 11.53 -10.04
N GLY A 46 -17.45 11.96 -11.13
CA GLY A 46 -16.01 11.77 -11.37
C GLY A 46 -15.14 12.44 -10.31
N THR A 47 -15.42 13.68 -9.93
CA THR A 47 -14.65 14.33 -8.86
C THR A 47 -14.82 13.62 -7.52
N SER A 48 -16.04 13.21 -7.19
CA SER A 48 -16.33 12.50 -5.95
C SER A 48 -15.58 11.14 -5.86
N LEU A 49 -15.50 10.42 -6.99
CA LEU A 49 -14.73 9.18 -7.13
C LEU A 49 -13.24 9.42 -6.92
N PHE A 50 -12.66 10.42 -7.61
CA PHE A 50 -11.22 10.70 -7.50
C PHE A 50 -10.83 11.22 -6.11
N VAL A 51 -11.66 12.02 -5.46
CA VAL A 51 -11.42 12.45 -4.07
C VAL A 51 -11.39 11.24 -3.13
N THR A 52 -12.35 10.33 -3.27
CA THR A 52 -12.39 9.13 -2.42
C THR A 52 -11.22 8.20 -2.69
N ALA A 53 -10.84 8.00 -3.96
CA ALA A 53 -9.67 7.22 -4.34
C ALA A 53 -8.37 7.83 -3.80
N ALA A 54 -8.22 9.16 -3.84
CA ALA A 54 -7.08 9.85 -3.25
C ALA A 54 -7.01 9.64 -1.73
N MET A 55 -8.14 9.72 -1.02
CA MET A 55 -8.18 9.45 0.42
C MET A 55 -7.78 8.03 0.76
N ILE A 56 -8.27 7.03 0.01
CA ILE A 56 -7.86 5.62 0.17
C ILE A 56 -6.36 5.49 -0.07
N GLY A 57 -5.86 6.07 -1.15
CA GLY A 57 -4.43 6.08 -1.48
C GLY A 57 -3.57 6.63 -0.34
N VAL A 58 -3.97 7.76 0.25
CA VAL A 58 -3.28 8.32 1.42
C VAL A 58 -3.37 7.37 2.62
N LEU A 59 -4.55 6.83 2.92
CA LEU A 59 -4.78 5.94 4.07
C LEU A 59 -3.94 4.67 4.01
N VAL A 60 -3.87 4.03 2.83
CA VAL A 60 -3.04 2.83 2.58
C VAL A 60 -1.57 3.11 2.93
N ASN A 61 -1.07 4.30 2.65
CA ASN A 61 0.31 4.67 2.92
C ASN A 61 0.59 5.14 4.36
N VAL A 62 -0.41 5.38 5.21
CA VAL A 62 -0.20 5.88 6.59
C VAL A 62 0.62 4.91 7.43
N VAL A 63 0.27 3.62 7.41
CA VAL A 63 0.93 2.61 8.24
C VAL A 63 2.36 2.33 7.76
N PRO A 64 2.63 2.09 6.45
CA PRO A 64 3.99 1.94 5.95
C PRO A 64 4.87 3.16 6.24
N THR A 65 4.33 4.38 6.07
CA THR A 65 5.04 5.63 6.36
C THR A 65 5.42 5.73 7.84
N ARG A 66 4.49 5.43 8.75
CA ARG A 66 4.75 5.49 10.20
C ARG A 66 5.78 4.46 10.65
N ARG A 67 5.76 3.26 10.07
CA ARG A 67 6.72 2.20 10.39
C ARG A 67 8.06 2.33 9.65
N ARG A 68 8.21 3.36 8.80
CA ARG A 68 9.39 3.60 7.95
C ARG A 68 9.80 2.38 7.11
N VAL A 69 8.82 1.56 6.75
CA VAL A 69 9.03 0.42 5.86
C VAL A 69 9.37 0.97 4.48
N MET A 70 10.50 0.55 3.92
CA MET A 70 10.99 0.97 2.60
C MET A 70 11.05 2.49 2.44
N TRP A 71 11.47 3.20 3.50
CA TRP A 71 11.58 4.65 3.47
C TRP A 71 12.56 5.11 2.36
N PRO A 72 12.21 6.12 1.53
CA PRO A 72 11.08 7.05 1.60
C PRO A 72 9.91 6.71 0.65
N LEU A 73 9.75 5.47 0.21
CA LEU A 73 8.80 5.10 -0.85
C LEU A 73 7.32 5.42 -0.49
N PRO A 74 6.78 5.02 0.68
CA PRO A 74 5.35 5.25 0.96
C PRO A 74 4.88 6.72 0.97
N PRO A 75 5.59 7.69 1.59
CA PRO A 75 5.16 9.09 1.52
C PRO A 75 5.28 9.67 0.11
N VAL A 76 6.26 9.24 -0.69
CA VAL A 76 6.40 9.65 -2.10
C VAL A 76 5.24 9.12 -2.93
N SER A 77 4.86 7.85 -2.75
CA SER A 77 3.71 7.24 -3.40
C SER A 77 2.39 7.93 -3.03
N ALA A 78 2.19 8.26 -1.75
CA ALA A 78 1.01 9.00 -1.31
C ALA A 78 0.94 10.39 -1.98
N ALA A 79 2.06 11.11 -2.05
CA ALA A 79 2.13 12.41 -2.71
C ALA A 79 1.83 12.31 -4.21
N LEU A 80 2.40 11.31 -4.90
CA LEU A 80 2.14 11.02 -6.31
C LEU A 80 0.65 10.76 -6.55
N LEU A 81 -0.01 9.94 -5.72
CA LEU A 81 -1.44 9.68 -5.83
C LEU A 81 -2.27 10.95 -5.66
N VAL A 82 -1.98 11.77 -4.65
CA VAL A 82 -2.69 13.04 -4.42
C VAL A 82 -2.57 13.96 -5.62
N VAL A 83 -1.35 14.14 -6.15
CA VAL A 83 -1.10 14.97 -7.33
C VAL A 83 -1.82 14.41 -8.56
N ALA A 84 -1.72 13.10 -8.81
CA ALA A 84 -2.36 12.46 -9.95
C ALA A 84 -3.89 12.61 -9.90
N PHE A 85 -4.53 12.32 -8.75
CA PHE A 85 -5.98 12.48 -8.60
C PHE A 85 -6.42 13.95 -8.68
N ALA A 86 -5.62 14.89 -8.16
CA ALA A 86 -5.89 16.31 -8.32
C ALA A 86 -5.89 16.72 -9.81
N LEU A 87 -4.94 16.21 -10.60
CA LEU A 87 -4.91 16.43 -12.04
C LEU A 87 -6.15 15.83 -12.73
N TYR A 88 -6.55 14.61 -12.38
CA TYR A 88 -7.79 14.02 -12.93
C TYR A 88 -9.04 14.83 -12.58
N ILE A 89 -9.12 15.38 -11.37
CA ILE A 89 -10.22 16.30 -10.99
C ILE A 89 -10.22 17.51 -11.93
N VAL A 90 -9.06 18.10 -12.24
CA VAL A 90 -8.97 19.20 -13.21
C VAL A 90 -9.39 18.75 -14.61
N PHE A 91 -8.96 17.58 -15.07
CA PHE A 91 -9.29 17.05 -16.40
C PHE A 91 -10.78 16.78 -16.59
N VAL A 92 -11.50 16.45 -15.52
CA VAL A 92 -12.96 16.30 -15.55
C VAL A 92 -13.67 17.60 -15.91
N TRP A 93 -13.16 18.75 -15.44
CA TRP A 93 -13.77 20.05 -15.65
C TRP A 93 -13.28 20.75 -16.91
N VAL A 94 -12.01 20.58 -17.25
CA VAL A 94 -11.36 21.23 -18.40
C VAL A 94 -11.54 20.38 -19.66
N THR A 95 -12.10 20.98 -20.71
CA THR A 95 -12.14 20.36 -22.04
C THR A 95 -10.89 20.71 -22.85
N GLY A 96 -10.37 19.77 -23.64
CA GLY A 96 -9.20 20.02 -24.50
C GLY A 96 -7.85 19.87 -23.81
N VAL A 97 -7.79 19.09 -22.72
CA VAL A 97 -6.52 18.69 -22.10
C VAL A 97 -5.69 17.89 -23.11
N SER A 98 -4.40 18.20 -23.24
CA SER A 98 -3.54 17.46 -24.14
C SER A 98 -3.36 16.01 -23.67
N GLU A 99 -3.24 15.10 -24.64
CA GLU A 99 -3.01 13.68 -24.36
C GLU A 99 -1.75 13.46 -23.50
N SER A 100 -0.70 14.26 -23.69
CA SER A 100 0.53 14.20 -22.91
C SER A 100 0.30 14.48 -21.42
N TRP A 101 -0.57 15.43 -21.07
CA TRP A 101 -0.91 15.71 -19.67
C TRP A 101 -1.66 14.54 -19.03
N VAL A 102 -2.54 13.89 -19.79
CA VAL A 102 -3.25 12.68 -19.34
C VAL A 102 -2.25 11.54 -19.14
N LYS A 103 -1.38 11.26 -20.11
CA LYS A 103 -0.32 10.23 -20.01
C LYS A 103 0.58 10.49 -18.79
N LEU A 104 0.96 11.74 -18.53
CA LEU A 104 1.78 12.09 -17.37
C LEU A 104 1.06 11.82 -16.05
N ALA A 105 -0.20 12.26 -15.92
CA ALA A 105 -1.00 12.03 -14.71
C ALA A 105 -1.24 10.53 -14.47
N THR A 106 -1.56 9.76 -15.52
CA THR A 106 -1.72 8.31 -15.45
C THR A 106 -0.42 7.62 -15.04
N SER A 107 0.74 8.08 -15.55
CA SER A 107 2.05 7.51 -15.18
C SER A 107 2.33 7.74 -13.69
N GLY A 108 2.07 8.95 -13.19
CA GLY A 108 2.19 9.26 -11.76
C GLY A 108 1.24 8.44 -10.90
N LEU A 109 0.01 8.20 -11.38
CA LEU A 109 -0.97 7.35 -10.72
C LEU A 109 -0.46 5.90 -10.61
N ILE A 110 0.05 5.33 -11.71
CA ILE A 110 0.59 3.97 -11.75
C ILE A 110 1.76 3.81 -10.77
N LEU A 111 2.72 4.73 -10.79
CA LEU A 111 3.85 4.72 -9.85
C LEU A 111 3.40 4.88 -8.40
N GLY A 112 2.42 5.75 -8.15
CA GLY A 112 1.81 5.92 -6.83
C GLY A 112 1.16 4.64 -6.32
N VAL A 113 0.36 3.96 -7.15
CA VAL A 113 -0.28 2.68 -6.79
C VAL A 113 0.74 1.58 -6.57
N ALA A 114 1.71 1.43 -7.49
CA ALA A 114 2.76 0.43 -7.40
C ALA A 114 3.58 0.57 -6.11
N GLY A 115 4.04 1.78 -5.78
CA GLY A 115 4.78 1.99 -4.54
C GLY A 115 3.92 1.85 -3.28
N SER A 116 2.61 2.10 -3.37
CA SER A 116 1.67 1.82 -2.27
C SER A 116 1.49 0.32 -2.02
N LEU A 117 1.44 -0.49 -3.09
CA LEU A 117 1.37 -1.95 -3.01
C LEU A 117 2.64 -2.52 -2.37
N VAL A 118 3.80 -2.10 -2.85
CA VAL A 118 5.11 -2.46 -2.29
C VAL A 118 5.19 -2.10 -0.80
N GLY A 119 4.82 -0.87 -0.44
CA GLY A 119 4.78 -0.43 0.96
C GLY A 119 3.82 -1.23 1.84
N LEU A 120 2.67 -1.67 1.30
CA LEU A 120 1.70 -2.48 2.02
C LEU A 120 2.21 -3.91 2.22
N LEU A 121 2.83 -4.51 1.21
CA LEU A 121 3.35 -5.87 1.28
C LEU A 121 4.58 -5.96 2.19
N GLY A 122 5.41 -4.92 2.22
CA GLY A 122 6.50 -4.81 3.21
C GLY A 122 6.05 -4.67 4.67
N LEU A 123 4.76 -4.47 4.94
CA LEU A 123 4.23 -4.53 6.32
C LEU A 123 3.98 -5.97 6.81
N VAL A 124 3.92 -6.93 5.89
CA VAL A 124 3.63 -8.32 6.23
C VAL A 124 4.87 -8.94 6.87
N PRO A 125 4.80 -9.45 8.12
CA PRO A 125 5.96 -10.06 8.75
C PRO A 125 6.22 -11.43 8.11
N LEU A 126 7.26 -11.52 7.27
CA LEU A 126 7.71 -12.78 6.67
C LEU A 126 8.94 -13.36 7.40
N ARG A 127 9.04 -14.70 7.41
CA ARG A 127 10.27 -15.39 7.85
C ARG A 127 11.44 -15.00 6.92
N THR A 128 12.66 -15.00 7.45
CA THR A 128 13.88 -14.67 6.68
C THR A 128 14.04 -15.52 5.41
N GLU A 129 13.60 -16.77 5.44
CA GLU A 129 13.60 -17.69 4.28
C GLU A 129 12.68 -17.20 3.15
N HIS A 130 11.61 -16.47 3.47
CA HIS A 130 10.62 -15.96 2.52
C HIS A 130 10.90 -14.52 2.09
N ARG A 131 11.97 -13.89 2.59
CA ARG A 131 12.35 -12.52 2.22
C ARG A 131 12.70 -12.37 0.74
N ARG A 132 13.13 -13.46 0.08
CA ARG A 132 13.32 -13.47 -1.38
C ARG A 132 12.00 -13.31 -2.14
N LEU A 133 10.88 -13.78 -1.58
CA LEU A 133 9.57 -13.66 -2.21
C LEU A 133 9.13 -12.20 -2.27
N GLU A 134 9.37 -11.45 -1.20
CA GLU A 134 9.12 -9.99 -1.13
C GLU A 134 9.92 -9.23 -2.19
N GLN A 135 11.22 -9.52 -2.32
CA GLN A 135 12.07 -8.90 -3.34
C GLN A 135 11.63 -9.22 -4.77
N VAL A 136 11.20 -10.46 -5.02
CA VAL A 136 10.69 -10.87 -6.33
C VAL A 136 9.39 -10.15 -6.65
N ASP A 137 8.51 -10.00 -5.67
CA ASP A 137 7.24 -9.28 -5.84
C ASP A 137 7.46 -7.79 -6.10
N ASP A 138 8.36 -7.14 -5.35
CA ASP A 138 8.72 -5.73 -5.57
C ASP A 138 9.23 -5.48 -7.00
N VAL A 139 10.10 -6.37 -7.48
CA VAL A 139 10.64 -6.30 -8.85
C VAL A 139 9.53 -6.52 -9.87
N LEU A 140 8.62 -7.46 -9.63
CA LEU A 140 7.53 -7.78 -10.53
C LEU A 140 6.50 -6.64 -10.61
N ILE A 141 6.16 -6.03 -9.47
CA ILE A 141 5.29 -4.83 -9.42
C ILE A 141 5.95 -3.67 -10.18
N GLY A 142 7.25 -3.44 -9.98
CA GLY A 142 8.01 -2.43 -10.70
C GLY A 142 8.03 -2.67 -12.21
N LEU A 143 8.23 -3.93 -12.62
CA LEU A 143 8.23 -4.33 -14.03
C LEU A 143 6.86 -4.12 -14.65
N LEU A 144 5.79 -4.58 -14.00
CA LEU A 144 4.41 -4.38 -14.46
C LEU A 144 4.10 -2.89 -14.64
N ALA A 145 4.46 -2.05 -13.65
CA ALA A 145 4.27 -0.61 -13.73
C ALA A 145 5.04 0.01 -14.91
N ALA A 146 6.30 -0.41 -15.12
CA ALA A 146 7.12 0.04 -16.23
C ALA A 146 6.52 -0.38 -17.59
N THR A 147 6.05 -1.62 -17.72
CA THR A 147 5.39 -2.13 -18.94
C THR A 147 4.15 -1.30 -19.27
N VAL A 148 3.28 -1.04 -18.29
CA VAL A 148 2.06 -0.22 -18.51
C VAL A 148 2.41 1.20 -18.94
N ILE A 149 3.38 1.84 -18.27
CA ILE A 149 3.82 3.19 -18.62
C ILE A 149 4.42 3.19 -20.03
N TYR A 150 5.29 2.22 -20.34
CA TYR A 150 5.90 2.10 -21.65
C TYR A 150 4.85 1.96 -22.76
N MET A 151 3.87 1.06 -22.58
CA MET A 151 2.78 0.88 -23.56
C MET A 151 1.97 2.15 -23.77
N MET A 152 1.75 2.93 -22.72
CA MET A 152 1.02 4.19 -22.81
C MET A 152 1.79 5.29 -23.57
N TRP A 153 3.11 5.28 -23.50
CA TRP A 153 3.97 6.23 -24.22
C TRP A 153 4.39 5.73 -25.61
N SER A 154 4.29 4.43 -25.89
CA SER A 154 4.62 3.86 -27.19
C SER A 154 3.47 4.04 -28.18
N GLU A 155 3.64 4.89 -29.19
CA GLU A 155 2.59 5.21 -30.17
C GLU A 155 2.46 4.19 -31.32
N GLY A 156 3.30 3.14 -31.40
CA GLY A 156 3.28 2.31 -32.63
C GLY A 156 4.10 1.03 -32.73
N GLY A 157 4.31 0.23 -31.67
CA GLY A 157 5.03 -1.03 -31.89
C GLY A 157 4.86 -2.09 -30.80
N GLY A 158 4.25 -3.22 -31.17
CA GLY A 158 4.32 -4.46 -30.38
C GLY A 158 3.09 -4.83 -29.53
N GLY A 159 1.92 -4.23 -29.80
CA GLY A 159 0.73 -4.35 -28.95
C GLY A 159 0.29 -5.77 -28.59
N GLU A 160 0.42 -6.75 -29.50
CA GLU A 160 0.02 -8.13 -29.20
C GLU A 160 1.00 -8.85 -28.27
N VAL A 161 2.31 -8.75 -28.52
CA VAL A 161 3.34 -9.39 -27.67
C VAL A 161 3.40 -8.72 -26.30
N LEU A 162 3.41 -7.38 -26.26
CA LEU A 162 3.41 -6.61 -25.02
C LEU A 162 2.11 -6.83 -24.24
N GLY A 163 0.96 -6.94 -24.91
CA GLY A 163 -0.31 -7.26 -24.26
C GLY A 163 -0.31 -8.64 -23.58
N ARG A 164 0.33 -9.65 -24.21
CA ARG A 164 0.50 -10.97 -23.59
C ARG A 164 1.45 -10.93 -22.40
N ILE A 165 2.59 -10.22 -22.52
CA ILE A 165 3.54 -10.03 -21.40
C ILE A 165 2.84 -9.33 -20.23
N LEU A 166 2.12 -8.25 -20.50
CA LEU A 166 1.35 -7.51 -19.50
C LEU A 166 0.33 -8.41 -18.79
N GLY A 167 -0.39 -9.26 -19.54
CA GLY A 167 -1.34 -10.21 -18.97
C GLY A 167 -0.67 -11.23 -18.03
N VAL A 168 0.48 -11.76 -18.42
CA VAL A 168 1.26 -12.70 -17.58
C VAL A 168 1.79 -12.00 -16.33
N GLU A 169 2.37 -10.81 -16.46
CA GLU A 169 2.86 -10.01 -15.33
C GLU A 169 1.72 -9.68 -14.35
N ALA A 170 0.56 -9.25 -14.85
CA ALA A 170 -0.60 -8.93 -14.01
C ALA A 170 -1.10 -10.15 -13.23
N VAL A 171 -1.17 -11.33 -13.86
CA VAL A 171 -1.56 -12.58 -13.19
C VAL A 171 -0.53 -12.98 -12.14
N LEU A 172 0.77 -12.87 -12.44
CA LEU A 172 1.83 -13.20 -11.48
C LEU A 172 1.81 -12.25 -10.27
N VAL A 173 1.67 -10.94 -10.48
CA VAL A 173 1.56 -9.96 -9.38
C VAL A 173 0.33 -10.26 -8.53
N ALA A 174 -0.82 -10.51 -9.15
CA ALA A 174 -2.04 -10.84 -8.44
C ALA A 174 -1.91 -12.13 -7.61
N ALA A 175 -1.30 -13.17 -8.18
CA ALA A 175 -1.08 -14.43 -7.49
C ALA A 175 -0.15 -14.25 -6.28
N ILE A 176 0.98 -13.57 -6.43
CA ILE A 176 1.94 -13.36 -5.33
C ILE A 176 1.33 -12.47 -4.25
N THR A 177 0.64 -11.39 -4.63
CA THR A 177 -0.06 -10.48 -3.70
C THR A 177 -1.09 -11.23 -2.84
N LEU A 178 -1.73 -12.27 -3.37
CA LEU A 178 -2.66 -13.13 -2.62
C LEU A 178 -1.94 -14.18 -1.76
N VAL A 179 -0.83 -14.73 -2.24
CA VAL A 179 -0.06 -15.76 -1.54
C VAL A 179 0.66 -15.20 -0.31
N ILE A 180 1.22 -13.99 -0.37
CA ILE A 180 1.94 -13.36 0.74
C ILE A 180 1.12 -13.34 2.06
N PRO A 181 -0.10 -12.78 2.11
CA PRO A 181 -0.89 -12.74 3.35
C PRO A 181 -1.30 -14.15 3.79
N VAL A 182 -1.61 -15.04 2.86
CA VAL A 182 -1.97 -16.44 3.14
C VAL A 182 -0.81 -17.17 3.82
N VAL A 183 0.40 -17.09 3.25
CA VAL A 183 1.61 -17.69 3.83
C VAL A 183 1.92 -17.08 5.19
N SER A 184 1.81 -15.75 5.34
CA SER A 184 2.05 -15.09 6.62
C SER A 184 1.06 -15.53 7.72
N HIS A 185 -0.16 -15.89 7.33
CA HIS A 185 -1.19 -16.37 8.25
C HIS A 185 -0.96 -17.81 8.70
N TYR A 186 -0.59 -18.71 7.76
CA TYR A 186 -0.41 -20.14 8.05
C TYR A 186 0.98 -20.50 8.58
N LEU A 187 2.00 -19.71 8.22
CA LEU A 187 3.39 -19.89 8.64
C LEU A 187 3.84 -18.62 9.38
N PRO A 188 3.26 -18.35 10.58
CA PRO A 188 3.67 -17.20 11.36
C PRO A 188 5.18 -17.28 11.63
N PRO A 189 5.88 -16.13 11.67
CA PRO A 189 7.28 -16.10 12.05
C PRO A 189 7.47 -16.80 13.39
N GLU A 190 8.47 -17.68 13.45
CA GLU A 190 8.73 -18.49 14.63
C GLU A 190 9.04 -17.56 15.81
N VAL A 191 8.08 -17.44 16.73
CA VAL A 191 8.29 -16.78 18.01
C VAL A 191 9.14 -17.74 18.83
N PRO A 192 10.37 -17.38 19.24
CA PRO A 192 11.17 -18.28 20.05
C PRO A 192 10.39 -18.64 21.32
N SER A 193 10.04 -19.91 21.47
CA SER A 193 9.42 -20.45 22.68
C SER A 193 10.29 -20.08 23.89
N PRO A 194 9.72 -19.58 25.00
CA PRO A 194 10.49 -19.23 26.21
C PRO A 194 11.23 -20.39 26.91
N GLY A 195 11.38 -21.57 26.29
CA GLY A 195 11.76 -22.80 26.97
C GLY A 195 12.90 -23.64 26.38
N GLU A 196 13.27 -23.49 25.10
CA GLU A 196 14.19 -24.44 24.43
C GLU A 196 15.67 -24.02 24.44
N GLY A 197 16.05 -23.33 25.50
CA GLY A 197 17.44 -23.01 25.84
C GLY A 197 17.68 -22.82 27.34
N ALA A 198 16.71 -23.19 28.19
CA ALA A 198 16.82 -23.10 29.65
C ALA A 198 17.67 -24.25 30.22
N GLY A 199 18.88 -24.40 29.68
CA GLY A 199 19.98 -25.15 30.27
C GLY A 199 21.02 -24.17 30.77
N ALA A 200 20.96 -23.88 32.06
CA ALA A 200 21.96 -23.18 32.88
C ALA A 200 22.10 -21.64 32.71
N THR A 201 21.83 -20.95 33.83
CA THR A 201 22.24 -19.59 34.23
C THR A 201 21.59 -18.39 33.51
N GLY A 202 20.51 -17.85 34.12
CA GLY A 202 20.27 -16.40 34.27
C GLY A 202 20.23 -15.50 33.02
N ALA A 203 20.03 -16.04 31.82
CA ALA A 203 20.13 -15.26 30.58
C ALA A 203 18.88 -14.41 30.34
N ARG A 204 19.07 -13.09 30.45
CA ARG A 204 18.15 -12.05 29.95
C ARG A 204 17.74 -12.40 28.51
N THR A 205 16.43 -12.47 28.24
CA THR A 205 15.88 -12.71 26.90
C THR A 205 16.33 -11.61 25.93
N SER A 206 17.42 -11.88 25.21
CA SER A 206 17.94 -10.95 24.23
C SER A 206 17.19 -11.13 22.90
N ILE A 207 16.60 -10.05 22.39
CA ILE A 207 15.87 -10.09 21.12
C ILE A 207 16.85 -9.92 19.96
N ARG A 208 16.83 -10.81 18.97
CA ARG A 208 17.69 -10.76 17.76
C ARG A 208 17.00 -10.25 16.50
N TYR A 209 15.72 -9.90 16.58
CA TYR A 209 14.94 -9.44 15.43
C TYR A 209 14.22 -8.14 15.73
N CYS A 210 14.13 -7.26 14.74
CA CYS A 210 13.35 -6.04 14.88
C CYS A 210 11.85 -6.39 14.98
N PRO A 211 11.13 -5.92 16.01
CA PRO A 211 9.70 -6.22 16.18
C PRO A 211 8.81 -5.55 15.13
N ALA A 212 9.29 -4.55 14.39
CA ALA A 212 8.51 -3.91 13.34
C ALA A 212 8.70 -4.52 11.95
N CYS A 213 9.93 -4.86 11.56
CA CYS A 213 10.23 -5.32 10.20
C CYS A 213 10.80 -6.75 10.13
N GLY A 214 11.00 -7.43 11.28
CA GLY A 214 11.54 -8.79 11.32
C GLY A 214 13.02 -8.91 10.93
N ALA A 215 13.71 -7.80 10.61
CA ALA A 215 15.13 -7.84 10.26
C ALA A 215 15.98 -8.36 11.41
N VAL A 216 16.96 -9.21 11.11
CA VAL A 216 17.95 -9.69 12.07
C VAL A 216 18.79 -8.48 12.52
N LEU A 217 19.00 -8.35 13.81
CA LEU A 217 19.82 -7.30 14.41
C LEU A 217 21.25 -7.83 14.51
N ASP A 218 22.23 -7.00 14.17
CA ASP A 218 23.65 -7.35 14.24
C ASP A 218 24.10 -7.70 15.67
N HIS A 219 23.42 -7.11 16.66
CA HIS A 219 23.64 -7.38 18.06
C HIS A 219 22.35 -7.75 18.79
N PRO A 220 22.38 -8.79 19.64
CA PRO A 220 21.27 -9.12 20.52
C PRO A 220 20.94 -7.92 21.42
N VAL A 221 19.66 -7.52 21.43
CA VAL A 221 19.19 -6.39 22.23
C VAL A 221 18.93 -6.86 23.64
N GLU A 222 19.69 -6.33 24.58
CA GLU A 222 19.46 -6.55 26.01
C GLU A 222 18.23 -5.76 26.50
N PRO A 223 17.46 -6.30 27.47
CA PRO A 223 16.37 -5.58 28.08
C PRO A 223 16.82 -4.26 28.72
N GLY A 224 16.06 -3.19 28.52
CA GLY A 224 16.37 -1.84 29.02
C GLY A 224 17.38 -1.04 28.17
N VAL A 225 17.93 -1.62 27.10
CA VAL A 225 18.80 -0.90 26.16
C VAL A 225 17.98 -0.47 24.95
N ALA A 226 18.08 0.81 24.59
CA ALA A 226 17.48 1.33 23.37
C ALA A 226 18.23 0.74 22.16
N ALA A 227 17.53 -0.07 21.37
CA ALA A 227 18.05 -0.65 20.14
C ALA A 227 17.61 0.13 18.92
N HIS A 228 18.47 0.13 17.91
CA HIS A 228 18.20 0.68 16.60
C HIS A 228 18.21 -0.45 15.57
N CYS A 229 17.22 -0.48 14.68
CA CYS A 229 17.24 -1.36 13.53
C CYS A 229 17.73 -0.60 12.30
N ASP A 230 18.84 -1.00 11.70
CA ASP A 230 19.39 -0.34 10.51
C ASP A 230 18.54 -0.57 9.25
N SER A 231 17.74 -1.65 9.22
CA SER A 231 16.87 -1.96 8.09
C SER A 231 15.60 -1.08 8.01
N CYS A 232 14.97 -0.75 9.15
CA CYS A 232 13.74 0.05 9.16
C CYS A 232 13.86 1.38 9.92
N GLY A 233 15.00 1.64 10.55
CA GLY A 233 15.24 2.83 11.35
C GLY A 233 14.48 2.90 12.68
N LEU A 234 13.75 1.84 13.07
CA LEU A 234 13.00 1.81 14.33
C LEU A 234 13.96 1.91 15.53
N ARG A 235 13.61 2.75 16.49
CA ARG A 235 14.19 2.74 17.84
C ARG A 235 13.19 2.15 18.81
N PHE A 236 13.59 1.12 19.55
CA PHE A 236 12.72 0.42 20.49
C PHE A 236 13.52 -0.01 21.72
N GLU A 237 12.83 -0.19 22.84
CA GLU A 237 13.40 -0.64 24.10
C GLU A 237 12.60 -1.86 24.56
N VAL A 238 13.30 -2.95 24.90
CA VAL A 238 12.66 -4.17 25.38
C VAL A 238 12.48 -4.06 26.89
N ARG A 239 11.23 -3.98 27.35
CA ARG A 239 10.90 -4.04 28.78
C ARG A 239 10.52 -5.46 29.17
N VAL A 240 11.16 -5.97 30.23
CA VAL A 240 10.74 -7.23 30.86
C VAL A 240 9.51 -6.92 31.70
N ALA A 241 8.39 -7.57 31.40
CA ALA A 241 7.14 -7.44 32.15
C ALA A 241 7.15 -8.38 33.37
#